data_AF-A0A7Y3DPP1-F1
#
_entry.id   AF-A0A7Y3DPP1-F1
#
_cell.length_a   1.000
_cell.length_b   1.000
_cell.length_c   1.000
_cell.angle_alpha   90.00
_cell.angle_beta   90.00
_cell.angle_gamma   90.00
#
_symmetry.space_group_name_H-M   'P 1'
#
loop_
_entity.id
_entity.type
_entity.pdbx_description
1 polymer ?
#
loop_
_entity_poly.entity_id
_entity_poly.type
_entity_poly.pdbx_seq_one_letter_code
_entity_poly.pdbx_strand_id
1 'polypeptide(L)'
;SILLLVVLRKWIQGKFYGHVGDVQDLTKNIDEFTGQSVVVLQDVIPNKMEGAVEFKGARWRAVSDKHIKTGEMAIITGVDGITLKVRKIEEG
;
A
#
# COMPACT_ATOMS: atom_id res chain seq x y z
N SER A 1 -41.30 -8.42 -8.28
CA SER A 1 -40.10 -7.69 -7.82
C SER A 1 -38.84 -8.56 -7.83
N ILE A 2 -38.36 -8.93 -9.02
CA ILE A 2 -37.15 -9.75 -9.23
C ILE A 2 -36.11 -8.98 -10.05
N LEU A 3 -36.58 -8.09 -10.94
CA LEU A 3 -35.74 -7.16 -11.69
C LEU A 3 -34.88 -6.26 -10.78
N LEU A 4 -35.46 -5.76 -9.68
CA LEU A 4 -34.74 -4.92 -8.72
C LEU A 4 -33.60 -5.68 -8.02
N LEU A 5 -33.81 -6.97 -7.70
CA LEU A 5 -32.78 -7.80 -7.07
C LEU A 5 -31.63 -8.11 -8.04
N VAL A 6 -31.91 -8.30 -9.34
CA VAL A 6 -30.88 -8.57 -10.36
C VAL A 6 -30.03 -7.32 -10.62
N VAL A 7 -30.63 -6.13 -10.71
CA VAL A 7 -29.90 -4.87 -10.86
C VAL A 7 -29.09 -4.56 -9.60
N LEU A 8 -29.68 -4.76 -8.42
CA LEU A 8 -29.00 -4.56 -7.14
C LEU A 8 -27.80 -5.52 -6.97
N ARG A 9 -27.94 -6.78 -7.39
CA ARG A 9 -26.84 -7.75 -7.36
C ARG A 9 -25.68 -7.31 -8.26
N LYS A 10 -25.97 -6.78 -9.45
CA LYS A 10 -24.95 -6.22 -10.34
C LYS A 10 -24.29 -4.97 -9.75
N TRP A 11 -25.05 -4.12 -9.07
CA TRP A 11 -24.49 -2.90 -8.48
C TRP A 11 -23.66 -3.13 -7.22
N ILE A 12 -24.07 -4.07 -6.37
CA ILE A 12 -23.32 -4.44 -5.16
C ILE A 12 -21.99 -5.07 -5.56
N GLN A 13 -21.94 -5.93 -6.58
CA GLN A 13 -20.67 -6.45 -7.08
C GLN A 13 -19.73 -5.32 -7.51
N GLY A 14 -20.19 -4.35 -8.32
CA GLY A 14 -19.35 -3.23 -8.76
C GLY A 14 -18.78 -2.35 -7.64
N LYS A 15 -19.44 -2.27 -6.48
CA LYS A 15 -19.02 -1.42 -5.34
C LYS A 15 -18.29 -2.19 -4.23
N PHE A 16 -18.46 -3.52 -4.15
CA PHE A 16 -17.77 -4.40 -3.20
C PHE A 16 -16.52 -5.09 -3.77
N TYR A 17 -16.18 -4.85 -5.04
CA TYR A 17 -14.82 -5.07 -5.55
C TYR A 17 -13.89 -3.94 -5.09
N GLY A 18 -13.89 -3.66 -3.78
CA GLY A 18 -12.74 -3.05 -3.14
C GLY A 18 -11.63 -4.10 -3.11
N HIS A 19 -10.82 -4.15 -4.16
CA HIS A 19 -9.44 -4.66 -4.16
C HIS A 19 -9.18 -6.01 -3.44
N VAL A 20 -10.09 -6.98 -3.50
CA VAL A 20 -9.73 -8.41 -3.34
C VAL A 20 -9.28 -8.96 -4.69
N GLY A 21 -8.31 -8.26 -5.27
CA GLY A 21 -7.79 -8.49 -6.60
C GLY A 21 -6.33 -8.09 -6.57
N ASP A 22 -5.51 -9.12 -6.43
CA ASP A 22 -4.28 -9.23 -7.18
C ASP A 22 -2.97 -8.76 -6.53
N VAL A 23 -2.54 -9.50 -5.50
CA VAL A 23 -1.11 -9.59 -5.16
C VAL A 23 -0.22 -10.04 -6.34
N GLN A 24 -0.79 -10.54 -7.44
CA GLN A 24 -0.05 -10.97 -8.64
C GLN A 24 0.16 -9.81 -9.65
N ASP A 25 -0.75 -8.83 -9.80
CA ASP A 25 -0.55 -7.65 -10.66
C ASP A 25 0.32 -6.55 -10.04
N LEU A 26 0.51 -6.54 -8.72
CA LEU A 26 1.38 -5.56 -8.03
C LEU A 26 2.83 -5.60 -8.53
N THR A 27 3.28 -6.76 -9.01
CA THR A 27 4.63 -6.93 -9.58
C THR A 27 4.75 -6.36 -10.99
N LYS A 28 3.64 -6.20 -11.74
CA LYS A 28 3.68 -5.71 -13.13
C LYS A 28 3.83 -4.19 -13.23
N ASN A 29 3.59 -3.45 -12.15
CA ASN A 29 3.66 -1.99 -12.15
C ASN A 29 4.65 -1.44 -11.12
N ILE A 30 5.79 -2.11 -10.87
CA ILE A 30 6.83 -1.64 -9.91
C ILE A 30 7.26 -0.19 -10.17
N ASP A 31 7.25 0.24 -11.44
CA ASP A 31 7.54 1.61 -11.85
C ASP A 31 6.57 2.63 -11.23
N GLU A 32 5.30 2.25 -11.04
CA GLU A 32 4.25 3.10 -10.47
C GLU A 32 4.39 3.29 -8.94
N PHE A 33 5.16 2.43 -8.28
CA PHE A 33 5.37 2.50 -6.83
C PHE A 33 6.55 3.41 -6.49
N THR A 34 7.62 3.34 -7.28
CA THR A 34 8.88 4.02 -6.95
C THR A 34 8.74 5.53 -7.08
N GLY A 35 9.31 6.27 -6.13
CA GLY A 35 9.24 7.75 -6.08
C GLY A 35 7.96 8.30 -5.47
N GLN A 36 6.97 7.46 -5.15
CA GLN A 36 5.75 7.90 -4.48
C GLN A 36 5.99 8.13 -2.99
N SER A 37 5.35 9.18 -2.47
CA SER A 37 5.34 9.47 -1.03
C SER A 37 4.25 8.67 -0.33
N VAL A 38 4.57 8.14 0.85
CA VAL A 38 3.69 7.30 1.68
C VAL A 38 3.73 7.75 3.12
N VAL A 39 2.64 7.48 3.84
CA VAL A 39 2.54 7.76 5.28
C VAL A 39 2.94 6.51 6.06
N VAL A 40 3.80 6.66 7.05
CA VAL A 40 4.14 5.56 7.97
C VAL A 40 2.99 5.32 8.95
N LEU A 41 2.46 4.10 8.96
CA LEU A 41 1.40 3.66 9.87
C LEU A 41 1.96 2.95 11.12
N GLN A 42 3.15 2.37 11.01
CA GLN A 42 3.87 1.70 12.10
C GLN A 42 5.36 1.92 11.93
N ASP A 43 6.05 2.25 13.03
CA ASP A 43 7.49 2.53 13.07
C ASP A 43 8.29 1.54 12.22
N VAL A 44 9.02 2.09 11.24
CA VAL A 44 9.91 1.32 10.38
C VAL A 44 11.29 1.38 11.01
N ILE A 45 11.65 0.33 11.73
CA ILE A 45 12.93 0.25 12.45
C ILE A 45 13.91 -0.59 11.61
N PRO A 46 15.16 -0.14 11.41
CA PRO A 46 16.18 -0.89 10.68
C PRO A 46 16.38 -2.29 11.27
N ASN A 47 16.61 -3.28 10.41
CA ASN A 47 16.79 -4.70 10.77
C ASN A 47 15.56 -5.36 11.43
N LYS A 48 14.39 -4.73 11.38
CA LYS A 48 13.12 -5.29 11.85
C LYS A 48 12.10 -5.35 10.72
N MET A 49 11.26 -6.38 10.71
CA MET A 49 10.24 -6.62 9.65
C MET A 49 8.83 -6.17 10.04
N GLU A 50 8.71 -5.38 11.11
CA GLU A 50 7.45 -4.96 11.75
C GLU A 50 6.97 -3.57 11.29
N GLY A 51 7.64 -2.93 10.33
CA GLY A 51 7.24 -1.62 9.79
C GLY A 51 6.06 -1.70 8.82
N ALA A 52 5.26 -0.63 8.75
CA ALA A 52 4.16 -0.53 7.79
C ALA A 52 3.88 0.90 7.32
N VAL A 53 3.43 1.02 6.07
CA VAL A 53 3.04 2.28 5.41
C VAL A 53 1.66 2.17 4.77
N GLU A 54 1.03 3.31 4.53
CA GLU A 54 -0.15 3.41 3.68
C GLU A 54 0.28 3.76 2.25
N PHE A 55 -0.17 2.97 1.28
CA PHE A 55 -0.05 3.31 -0.13
C PHE A 55 -1.35 2.96 -0.85
N LYS A 56 -1.89 3.95 -1.59
CA LYS A 56 -3.17 3.84 -2.32
C LYS A 56 -4.34 3.33 -1.45
N GLY A 57 -4.40 3.74 -0.18
CA GLY A 57 -5.45 3.33 0.76
C GLY A 57 -5.33 1.89 1.29
N ALA A 58 -4.23 1.20 1.00
CA ALA A 58 -3.91 -0.12 1.54
C ALA A 58 -2.73 -0.05 2.50
N ARG A 59 -2.73 -0.94 3.51
CA ARG A 59 -1.61 -1.11 4.43
C ARG A 59 -0.59 -2.07 3.83
N TRP A 60 0.66 -1.63 3.77
CA TRP A 60 1.79 -2.37 3.23
C TRP A 60 2.87 -2.58 4.27
N ARG A 61 3.56 -3.73 4.22
CA ARG A 61 4.79 -3.92 5.00
C ARG A 61 5.87 -3.02 4.43
N ALA A 62 6.65 -2.38 5.30
CA ALA A 62 7.71 -1.48 4.89
C ALA A 62 9.03 -1.79 5.61
N VAL A 63 10.13 -1.62 4.88
CA VAL A 63 11.51 -1.71 5.40
C VAL A 63 12.32 -0.49 4.97
N SER A 64 13.25 -0.06 5.82
CA SER A 64 14.10 1.11 5.63
C SER A 64 15.43 0.92 6.35
N ASP A 65 16.50 1.54 5.82
CA ASP A 65 17.81 1.59 6.46
C ASP A 65 17.87 2.60 7.63
N LYS A 66 16.90 3.51 7.70
CA LYS A 66 16.74 4.50 8.77
C LYS A 66 15.47 4.25 9.57
N HIS A 67 15.49 4.65 10.84
CA HIS A 67 14.28 4.67 11.67
C HIS A 67 13.33 5.77 11.19
N ILE A 68 12.11 5.38 10.84
CA ILE A 68 11.02 6.28 10.44
C ILE A 68 9.86 6.06 11.40
N LYS A 69 9.41 7.11 12.07
CA LYS A 69 8.34 7.02 13.07
C LYS A 69 6.97 6.99 12.40
N THR A 70 5.99 6.40 13.09
CA THR A 70 4.58 6.50 12.71
C THR A 70 4.15 7.96 12.55
N GLY A 71 3.36 8.23 11.50
CA GLY A 71 2.94 9.57 11.10
C GLY A 71 3.94 10.34 10.24
N GLU A 72 5.20 9.90 10.13
CA GLU A 72 6.17 10.53 9.22
C GLU A 72 5.91 10.15 7.76
N MET A 73 6.38 10.98 6.83
CA MET A 73 6.36 10.71 5.40
C MET A 73 7.64 9.98 4.97
N ALA A 74 7.49 9.02 4.07
CA ALA A 74 8.59 8.29 3.44
C ALA A 74 8.38 8.21 1.92
N ILE A 75 9.44 7.91 1.17
CA ILE A 75 9.37 7.69 -0.29
C ILE A 75 9.65 6.23 -0.58
N ILE A 76 8.82 5.60 -1.41
CA ILE A 76 9.07 4.25 -1.89
C ILE A 76 10.26 4.25 -2.84
N THR A 77 11.25 3.40 -2.57
CA THR A 77 12.45 3.20 -3.40
C THR A 77 12.44 1.88 -4.16
N GLY A 78 11.51 0.98 -3.85
CA GLY A 78 11.32 -0.26 -4.58
C GLY A 78 10.31 -1.20 -3.91
N VAL A 79 10.05 -2.31 -4.59
CA VAL A 79 9.10 -3.35 -4.14
C VAL A 79 9.82 -4.70 -4.11
N ASP A 80 9.61 -5.45 -3.03
CA ASP A 80 10.18 -6.78 -2.79
C ASP A 80 9.05 -7.73 -2.39
N GLY A 81 8.39 -8.29 -3.40
CA GLY A 81 7.16 -9.07 -3.25
C GLY A 81 6.03 -8.25 -2.60
N ILE A 82 5.71 -8.57 -1.34
CA ILE A 82 4.68 -7.87 -0.55
C ILE A 82 5.25 -6.81 0.42
N THR A 83 6.52 -6.45 0.24
CA THR A 83 7.24 -5.50 1.10
C THR A 83 7.70 -4.30 0.28
N LEU A 84 7.42 -3.10 0.77
CA LEU A 84 7.89 -1.85 0.18
C LEU A 84 9.23 -1.44 0.81
N LYS A 85 10.22 -1.15 -0.01
CA LYS A 85 11.45 -0.49 0.42
C LYS A 85 11.16 1.00 0.44
N VAL A 86 11.40 1.66 1.56
CA VAL A 86 11.12 3.09 1.74
C VAL A 86 12.32 3.81 2.31
N ARG A 87 12.45 5.10 2.00
CA ARG A 87 13.45 6.00 2.56
C ARG A 87 12.79 7.16 3.29
N LYS A 88 13.43 7.63 4.36
CA LYS A 88 13.04 8.85 5.06
C LYS A 88 13.20 10.06 4.13
N ILE A 89 12.20 10.96 4.13
CA ILE A 89 12.33 12.27 3.53
C ILE A 89 13.16 13.12 4.49
N GLU A 90 14.30 13.63 4.03
CA GLU A 90 15.06 14.61 4.80
C GLU A 90 14.41 15.97 4.55
N GLU A 91 13.66 16.48 5.52
CA GLU A 91 13.22 17.87 5.52
C GLU A 91 14.47 18.75 5.69
N GLY A 92 14.80 19.50 4.63
CA GLY A 92 15.93 20.43 4.60
C GLY A 92 15.61 21.76 5.27
#